data_AF-A0A9D4JMP5-F1
#
_entry.id   AF-A0A9D4JMP5-F1
#
_cell.length_a   1.000
_cell.length_b   1.000
_cell.length_c   1.000
_cell.angle_alpha   90.00
_cell.angle_beta   90.00
_cell.angle_gamma   90.00
#
_symmetry.space_group_name_H-M   'P 1'
#
loop_
_entity.id
_entity.type
_entity.pdbx_description
1 polymer ?
#
loop_
_entity_poly.entity_id
_entity_poly.type
_entity_poly.pdbx_seq_one_letter_code
_entity_poly.pdbx_strand_id
1 'polypeptide(L)' 'MDFHVFPEVKSQLRGIRFAFASKQELTVAARRIVSSFDADWYRDTFDKWISRHIKCLCVGGDYVEKI' A
#
# COMPACT_ATOMS: atom_id res chain seq x y z
N MET A 1 -3.60 1.32 4.60
CA MET A 1 -2.99 0.19 3.87
C MET A 1 -3.35 0.21 2.39
N ASP A 2 -4.64 0.16 2.01
CA ASP A 2 -5.06 0.11 0.60
C ASP A 2 -4.69 1.33 -0.25
N PHE A 3 -4.56 2.51 0.35
CA PHE A 3 -4.25 3.74 -0.38
C PHE A 3 -2.74 4.01 -0.57
N HIS A 4 -1.86 3.22 0.06
CA HIS A 4 -0.40 3.48 0.03
C HIS A 4 0.42 2.20 -0.06
N VAL A 5 0.30 1.33 0.95
CA VAL A 5 1.11 0.10 1.05
C VAL A 5 0.81 -0.88 -0.07
N PHE A 6 -0.46 -1.20 -0.34
CA PHE A 6 -0.76 -2.14 -1.42
C PHE A 6 -0.45 -1.59 -2.82
N PRO A 7 -0.71 -0.30 -3.15
CA PRO A 7 -0.25 0.30 -4.39
C PRO A 7 1.26 0.15 -4.59
N GLU A 8 2.06 0.44 -3.56
CA GLU A 8 3.52 0.33 -3.64
C GLU A 8 3.97 -1.12 -3.85
N VAL A 9 3.45 -2.05 -3.04
CA VAL A 9 3.75 -3.49 -3.18
C VAL A 9 3.34 -3.99 -4.57
N LYS A 10 2.14 -3.63 -5.05
CA LYS A 10 1.65 -4.01 -6.38
C LYS A 10 2.49 -3.39 -7.50
N SER A 11 2.98 -2.17 -7.32
CA SER A 11 3.87 -1.50 -8.27
C SER A 11 5.16 -2.29 -8.46
N GLN A 12 5.79 -2.72 -7.36
CA GLN A 12 7.02 -3.52 -7.39
C GLN A 12 6.79 -4.96 -7.88
N LEU A 13 5.60 -5.52 -7.67
CA LEU A 13 5.22 -6.83 -8.20
C LEU A 13 4.77 -6.78 -9.67
N ARG A 14 4.56 -5.59 -10.24
CA ARG A 14 4.02 -5.43 -11.59
C ARG A 14 4.95 -6.04 -12.62
N GLY A 15 4.40 -6.89 -13.49
CA GLY A 15 5.15 -7.55 -14.56
C GLY A 15 5.89 -8.82 -14.13
N ILE A 16 5.95 -9.14 -12.83
CA ILE A 16 6.48 -10.40 -12.35
C ILE A 16 5.43 -11.50 -12.55
N ARG A 17 5.83 -12.58 -13.23
CA ARG A 17 5.00 -13.79 -13.37
C ARG A 17 5.49 -14.85 -12.40
N PHE A 18 4.67 -15.18 -11.42
CA PHE A 18 4.88 -16.34 -10.56
C PHE A 18 4.40 -17.59 -11.27
N ALA A 19 5.08 -18.72 -11.04
CA ALA A 19 4.63 -19.99 -11.60
C ALA A 19 3.23 -20.35 -11.06
N PHE A 20 2.41 -21.03 -11.86
CA PHE A 20 0.98 -21.26 -11.59
C PHE A 20 0.70 -21.97 -10.24
N ALA A 21 1.69 -22.65 -9.66
CA ALA A 21 1.58 -23.43 -8.43
C ALA A 21 2.32 -22.82 -7.21
N SER A 22 3.02 -21.69 -7.34
CA SER A 22 3.95 -21.20 -6.31
C SER A 22 3.40 -20.01 -5.50
N LYS A 23 2.33 -20.24 -4.72
CA LYS A 23 1.86 -19.25 -3.73
C LYS A 23 2.98 -18.80 -2.77
N GLN A 24 3.94 -19.69 -2.53
CA GLN A 24 5.13 -19.45 -1.72
C GLN A 24 6.02 -18.35 -2.34
N GLU A 25 6.20 -18.31 -3.66
CA GLU A 25 7.04 -17.30 -4.30
C GLU A 25 6.44 -15.90 -4.15
N LEU A 26 5.15 -15.75 -4.40
CA LEU A 26 4.44 -14.48 -4.16
C LEU A 26 4.54 -14.05 -2.70
N THR A 27 4.36 -14.99 -1.76
CA THR A 27 4.46 -14.69 -0.32
C THR A 27 5.85 -14.21 0.06
N VAL A 28 6.90 -14.86 -0.45
CA VAL A 28 8.30 -14.47 -0.20
C VAL A 28 8.60 -13.10 -0.82
N ALA A 29 8.18 -12.86 -2.07
CA ALA A 29 8.37 -11.58 -2.75
C ALA A 29 7.67 -10.43 -2.01
N ALA A 30 6.41 -10.61 -1.63
CA ALA A 30 5.65 -9.61 -0.87
C ALA A 30 6.29 -9.34 0.50
N ARG A 31 6.72 -10.38 1.23
CA ARG A 31 7.45 -10.22 2.50
C ARG A 31 8.73 -9.41 2.32
N ARG A 32 9.53 -9.74 1.29
CA ARG A 32 10.77 -9.01 1.00
C ARG A 32 10.53 -7.54 0.72
N ILE A 33 9.50 -7.21 -0.07
CA ILE A 33 9.14 -5.82 -0.37
C ILE A 33 8.74 -5.08 0.92
N VAL A 34 7.81 -5.65 1.69
CA VAL A 34 7.31 -5.04 2.94
C VAL A 34 8.44 -4.85 3.97
N SER A 35 9.35 -5.81 4.07
CA SER A 35 10.54 -5.72 4.94
C SER A 35 11.61 -4.77 4.43
N SER A 36 11.54 -4.31 3.18
CA SER A 36 12.49 -3.34 2.63
C SER A 36 12.13 -1.89 2.95
N PHE A 37 10.89 -1.63 3.34
CA PHE A 37 10.47 -0.31 3.80
C PHE A 37 11.03 -0.02 5.19
N ASP A 38 11.65 1.13 5.35
CA ASP A 38 12.18 1.60 6.64
C ASP A 38 11.08 2.19 7.54
N ALA A 39 11.47 2.53 8.77
CA ALA A 39 10.54 3.05 9.77
C ALA A 39 9.95 4.42 9.39
N ASP A 40 10.70 5.24 8.64
CA ASP A 40 10.26 6.57 8.25
C ASP A 40 9.22 6.50 7.13
N TRP A 41 9.35 5.52 6.22
CA TRP A 41 8.34 5.23 5.21
C TRP A 41 7.00 4.79 5.84
N TYR A 42 7.04 3.96 6.89
CA TYR A 42 5.82 3.61 7.62
C TYR A 42 5.24 4.81 8.37
N ARG A 43 6.09 5.68 8.94
CA ARG A 43 5.64 6.91 9.60
C ARG A 43 4.89 7.82 8.63
N ASP A 44 5.47 8.10 7.47
CA ASP A 44 4.83 8.87 6.39
C ASP A 44 3.49 8.23 5.95
N THR A 45 3.44 6.90 5.89
CA THR A 45 2.18 6.18 5.61
C THR A 45 1.09 6.49 6.64
N PHE A 46 1.43 6.55 7.93
CA PHE A 46 0.48 6.91 8.99
C PHE A 46 0.13 8.40 8.97
N ASP A 47 1.07 9.30 8.68
CA ASP A 47 0.80 10.73 8.56
C ASP A 47 -0.18 11.02 7.41
N LYS A 48 0.01 10.36 6.26
CA LYS A 48 -0.94 10.38 5.14
C LYS A 48 -2.31 9.84 5.55
N TRP A 49 -2.35 8.79 6.38
CA TRP A 49 -3.61 8.22 6.87
C TRP A 49 -4.40 9.22 7.73
N ILE A 50 -3.72 9.95 8.63
CA ILE A 50 -4.31 11.02 9.45
C ILE A 50 -4.86 12.12 8.54
N SER A 51 -4.06 12.60 7.58
CA SER A 51 -4.49 13.62 6.62
C SER A 51 -5.77 13.21 5.86
N ARG A 52 -5.86 11.94 5.44
CA ARG A 52 -7.06 11.41 4.78
C ARG A 52 -8.28 11.38 5.69
N HIS A 53 -8.11 11.09 6.98
CA HIS A 53 -9.22 11.15 7.95
C HIS A 53 -9.73 12.59 8.12
N ILE A 54 -8.82 13.55 8.21
CA ILE A 54 -9.19 14.97 8.28
C ILE A 54 -10.00 15.36 7.03
N LYS A 55 -9.53 14.98 5.84
CA LYS A 55 -10.27 15.25 4.60
C LYS A 55 -11.65 14.59 4.60
N CYS A 56 -11.75 13.34 5.04
CA CYS A 56 -13.03 12.61 5.17
C CYS A 56 -14.04 13.38 6.04
N LEU A 57 -13.59 13.93 7.18
CA LEU A 57 -14.42 14.78 8.03
C LEU A 57 -14.85 16.07 7.30
N CYS A 58 -13.94 16.73 6.58
CA CYS A 58 -14.24 17.96 5.86
C CYS A 58 -15.27 17.78 4.74
N VAL A 59 -15.32 16.62 4.10
CA VAL A 59 -16.27 16.32 3.00
C VAL A 59 -17.47 15.50 3.46
N GLY A 60 -17.73 15.42 4.76
CA GLY A 60 -18.91 14.71 5.29
C GLY A 60 -18.92 13.20 5.01
N GLY A 61 -17.75 12.59 4.82
CA GLY A 61 -17.63 11.16 4.52
C GLY A 61 -17.57 10.80 3.03
N ASP A 62 -17.69 11.77 2.13
CA ASP A 62 -17.56 11.52 0.69
C ASP A 62 -16.15 11.09 0.26
N TYR A 63 -16.08 10.36 -0.86
CA TYR A 63 -14.80 9.94 -1.43
C TYR A 63 -14.01 11.13 -2.00
N VAL A 64 -12.83 11.34 -1.45
CA VAL A 64 -11.88 12.38 -1.89
C VAL A 64 -11.11 12.03 -3.18
N GLU A 65 -11.21 10.78 -3.65
CA GLU A 65 -10.47 10.25 -4.82
C GLU A 65 -11.26 10.36 -6.13
N LYS A 66 -12.49 10.89 -6.09
CA LYS A 66 -13.31 11.18 -7.27
C LYS A 66 -13.25 12.68 -7.61
N ILE A 67 -12.09 13.17 -8.01
CA ILE A 67 -11.95 14.41 -8.80
C ILE A 67 -10.91 14.14 -9.89
#